data_AF-A0A3A8KHV5-F1
#
_entry.id   AF-A0A3A8KHV5-F1
#
_cell.length_a   1.000
_cell.length_b   1.000
_cell.length_c   1.000
_cell.angle_alpha   90.00
_cell.angle_beta   90.00
_cell.angle_gamma   90.00
#
_symmetry.space_group_name_H-M   'P 1'
#
loop_
_entity.id
_entity.type
_entity.pdbx_description
1 polymer ?
#
loop_
_entity_poly.entity_id
_entity_poly.type
_entity_poly.pdbx_seq_one_letter_code
_entity_poly.pdbx_strand_id
1 'polypeptide(L)'
;MPRVGMELLGGAAGGVVGATVLGSFGYLLGSATVGCDECLVVAVAGTAAGALIGIPVGTYGGGRFMNGRGRLGATVAGSMVGWGATLLGLSLANSGGSDAPAAVNIALFVLPVVGASVGFELSHANALQQEAAAPQAHTPGVRLLPVATYSDKGPRLALLGSF
;
A
#
# COMPACT_ATOMS: atom_id res chain seq x y z
N MET A 1 4.53 -17.14 -3.45
CA MET A 1 5.16 -15.80 -3.48
C MET A 1 4.86 -15.11 -2.15
N PRO A 2 5.84 -14.49 -1.47
CA PRO A 2 5.55 -13.64 -0.31
C PRO A 2 4.67 -12.46 -0.75
N ARG A 3 3.69 -12.06 0.08
CA ARG A 3 2.73 -10.99 -0.24
C ARG A 3 3.41 -9.66 -0.58
N VAL A 4 4.45 -9.30 0.16
CA VAL A 4 5.28 -8.11 -0.12
C VAL A 4 5.82 -8.11 -1.55
N GLY A 5 6.10 -9.27 -2.13
CA GLY A 5 6.51 -9.39 -3.53
C GLY A 5 5.42 -8.96 -4.52
N MET A 6 4.15 -9.26 -4.23
CA MET A 6 3.01 -8.82 -5.04
C MET A 6 2.69 -7.35 -4.85
N GLU A 7 2.95 -6.79 -3.67
CA GLU A 7 2.84 -5.36 -3.42
C GLU A 7 3.90 -4.61 -4.23
N LEU A 8 5.16 -5.04 -4.19
CA LEU A 8 6.25 -4.47 -4.99
C LEU A 8 5.99 -4.58 -6.50
N LEU A 9 5.60 -5.77 -6.98
CA LEU A 9 5.28 -5.99 -8.39
C LEU A 9 4.08 -5.15 -8.82
N GLY A 10 3.01 -5.13 -8.01
CA GLY A 10 1.82 -4.34 -8.25
C GLY A 10 2.12 -2.84 -8.28
N GLY A 11 2.95 -2.35 -7.37
CA GLY A 11 3.38 -0.96 -7.34
C GLY A 11 4.24 -0.55 -8.53
N ALA A 12 5.21 -1.38 -8.90
CA ALA A 12 6.02 -1.14 -10.08
C ALA A 12 5.16 -1.15 -11.37
N ALA A 13 4.32 -2.16 -11.53
CA ALA A 13 3.42 -2.26 -12.68
C ALA A 13 2.41 -1.10 -12.72
N GLY A 14 1.80 -0.76 -11.59
CA GLY A 14 0.88 0.37 -11.46
C GLY A 14 1.55 1.70 -11.77
N GLY A 15 2.78 1.91 -11.31
CA GLY A 15 3.60 3.07 -11.63
C GLY A 15 3.89 3.20 -13.12
N VAL A 16 4.32 2.12 -13.77
CA VAL A 16 4.59 2.08 -15.21
C VAL A 16 3.31 2.36 -16.00
N VAL A 17 2.22 1.63 -15.73
CA VAL A 17 0.95 1.80 -16.44
C VAL A 17 0.40 3.21 -16.23
N GLY A 18 0.41 3.71 -15.00
CA GLY A 18 -0.04 5.06 -14.67
C GLY A 18 0.76 6.13 -15.40
N ALA A 19 2.10 6.02 -15.38
CA ALA A 19 3.00 6.93 -16.07
C ALA A 19 2.78 6.92 -17.59
N THR A 20 2.64 5.73 -18.19
CA THR A 20 2.41 5.61 -19.63
C THR A 20 1.06 6.19 -20.04
N VAL A 21 -0.01 5.89 -19.30
CA VAL A 21 -1.36 6.38 -19.60
C VAL A 21 -1.41 7.90 -19.48
N LEU A 22 -1.07 8.46 -18.32
CA LEU A 22 -1.15 9.91 -18.12
C LEU A 22 -0.09 10.68 -18.91
N GLY A 23 1.07 10.08 -19.18
CA GLY A 23 2.06 10.65 -20.09
C GLY A 23 1.57 10.74 -21.53
N SER A 24 0.90 9.69 -22.02
CA SER A 24 0.31 9.66 -23.36
C SER A 24 -0.83 10.67 -23.49
N PHE A 25 -1.71 10.76 -22.47
CA PHE A 25 -2.72 11.81 -22.41
C PHE A 25 -2.10 13.20 -22.36
N GLY A 26 -1.04 13.40 -21.56
CA GLY A 26 -0.31 14.67 -21.50
C GLY A 26 0.28 15.06 -22.86
N TYR A 27 0.84 14.10 -23.59
CA TYR A 27 1.36 14.33 -24.95
C TYR A 27 0.25 14.70 -25.94
N LEU A 28 -0.88 13.98 -25.93
CA LEU A 28 -2.02 14.27 -26.81
C LEU A 28 -2.66 15.63 -26.50
N LEU A 29 -2.77 15.98 -25.22
CA LEU A 29 -3.28 17.29 -24.80
C LEU A 29 -2.30 18.40 -25.14
N GLY A 30 -1.00 18.19 -24.90
CA GLY A 30 0.05 19.15 -25.23
C GLY A 30 0.14 19.43 -26.73
N SER A 31 0.06 18.39 -27.55
CA SER A 31 0.08 18.51 -29.02
C SER A 31 -1.14 19.23 -29.59
N ALA A 32 -2.28 19.16 -28.91
CA ALA A 32 -3.48 19.89 -29.30
C ALA A 32 -3.51 21.36 -28.83
N THR A 33 -2.71 21.75 -27.82
CA THR A 33 -2.88 23.04 -27.13
C THR A 33 -1.68 23.99 -27.14
N VAL A 34 -0.45 23.47 -27.10
CA VAL A 34 0.75 24.30 -26.87
C VAL A 34 1.84 24.16 -27.94
N GLY A 35 1.73 23.21 -28.88
CA GLY A 35 2.73 23.00 -29.93
C GLY A 35 3.83 22.00 -29.53
N CYS A 36 4.56 21.46 -30.51
CA CYS A 36 5.43 20.27 -30.35
C CYS A 36 6.57 20.41 -29.34
N ASP A 37 7.10 21.62 -29.11
CA ASP A 37 8.21 21.83 -28.16
C ASP A 37 7.73 21.73 -26.70
N GLU A 38 6.51 22.15 -26.43
CA GLU A 38 5.88 22.20 -25.11
C GLU A 38 5.08 20.93 -24.79
N CYS A 39 4.74 20.14 -25.82
CA CYS A 39 4.12 18.81 -25.67
C CYS A 39 4.87 17.92 -24.71
N LEU A 40 6.20 17.96 -24.81
CA LEU A 40 7.07 17.09 -24.02
C LEU A 40 7.02 17.47 -22.54
N VAL A 41 6.88 18.76 -22.23
CA VAL A 41 6.71 19.23 -20.84
C VAL A 41 5.39 18.72 -20.27
N VAL A 42 4.29 18.84 -21.01
CA VAL A 42 2.97 18.35 -20.58
C VAL A 42 2.97 16.82 -20.46
N ALA A 43 3.65 16.11 -21.37
CA ALA A 43 3.82 14.67 -21.31
C ALA A 43 4.63 14.24 -20.08
N VAL A 44 5.73 14.94 -19.76
CA VAL A 44 6.57 14.66 -18.58
C VAL A 44 5.81 14.94 -17.27
N ALA A 45 5.04 16.02 -17.22
CA ALA A 45 4.17 16.28 -16.08
C ALA A 45 3.11 15.16 -15.93
N GLY A 46 2.54 14.71 -17.06
CA GLY A 46 1.61 13.59 -17.11
C GLY A 46 2.23 12.27 -16.65
N THR A 47 3.45 11.94 -17.08
CA THR A 47 4.15 10.72 -16.63
C THR A 47 4.45 10.77 -15.14
N ALA A 48 4.90 11.91 -14.62
CA ALA A 48 5.17 12.09 -13.19
C ALA A 48 3.89 11.95 -12.36
N ALA A 49 2.81 12.62 -12.75
CA ALA A 49 1.50 12.47 -12.10
C ALA A 49 0.99 11.03 -12.16
N GLY A 50 1.17 10.38 -13.31
CA GLY A 50 0.84 8.98 -13.52
C GLY A 50 1.61 8.03 -12.60
N ALA A 51 2.90 8.25 -12.41
CA ALA A 51 3.70 7.45 -11.47
C ALA A 51 3.30 7.72 -10.01
N LEU A 52 3.03 8.97 -9.65
CA LEU A 52 2.60 9.38 -8.30
C LEU A 52 1.28 8.72 -7.88
N ILE A 53 0.36 8.52 -8.82
CA ILE A 53 -0.94 7.87 -8.56
C ILE A 53 -0.82 6.35 -8.75
N GLY A 54 -0.14 5.92 -9.82
CA GLY A 54 -0.07 4.52 -10.22
C GLY A 54 0.64 3.63 -9.21
N ILE A 55 1.74 4.10 -8.61
CA ILE A 55 2.50 3.33 -7.61
C ILE A 55 1.66 2.98 -6.37
N PRO A 56 1.04 3.93 -5.66
CA PRO A 56 0.23 3.61 -4.49
C PRO A 56 -1.03 2.81 -4.83
N VAL A 57 -1.66 3.05 -5.98
CA VAL A 57 -2.83 2.27 -6.43
C VAL A 57 -2.44 0.83 -6.75
N GLY A 58 -1.32 0.63 -7.45
CA GLY A 58 -0.81 -0.69 -7.82
C GLY A 58 -0.34 -1.50 -6.62
N THR A 59 0.40 -0.88 -5.70
CA THR A 59 0.82 -1.52 -4.43
C THR A 59 -0.38 -1.92 -3.59
N TYR A 60 -1.35 -1.01 -3.40
CA TYR A 60 -2.58 -1.29 -2.68
C TYR A 60 -3.39 -2.42 -3.33
N GLY A 61 -3.52 -2.40 -4.66
CA GLY A 61 -4.17 -3.46 -5.42
C GLY A 61 -3.49 -4.80 -5.20
N GLY A 62 -2.17 -4.88 -5.38
CA GLY A 62 -1.37 -6.09 -5.18
C GLY A 62 -1.49 -6.66 -3.76
N GLY A 63 -1.42 -5.79 -2.75
CA GLY A 63 -1.60 -6.17 -1.35
C GLY A 63 -3.01 -6.68 -1.05
N ARG A 64 -4.05 -6.04 -1.62
CA ARG A 64 -5.44 -6.47 -1.42
C ARG A 64 -5.76 -7.80 -2.11
N PHE A 65 -5.19 -8.07 -3.29
CA PHE A 65 -5.32 -9.38 -3.96
C PHE A 65 -4.79 -10.54 -3.12
N MET A 66 -3.82 -10.27 -2.25
CA MET A 66 -3.26 -11.23 -1.30
C MET A 66 -3.92 -11.17 0.09
N ASN A 67 -5.20 -10.74 0.16
CA ASN A 67 -5.97 -10.57 1.39
C ASN A 67 -5.36 -9.60 2.42
N GLY A 68 -4.53 -8.66 1.97
CA GLY A 68 -4.01 -7.59 2.82
C GLY A 68 -5.10 -6.61 3.26
N ARG A 69 -4.95 -6.11 4.49
CA ARG A 69 -5.88 -5.14 5.11
C ARG A 69 -5.27 -3.75 5.27
N GLY A 70 -4.17 -3.48 4.57
CA GLY A 70 -3.56 -2.15 4.54
C GLY A 70 -4.51 -1.11 3.93
N ARG A 71 -4.33 0.16 4.30
CA ARG A 71 -5.18 1.28 3.88
C ARG A 71 -4.47 2.09 2.79
N LEU A 72 -5.19 2.41 1.72
CA LEU A 72 -4.66 3.20 0.60
C LEU A 72 -4.03 4.53 1.05
N GLY A 73 -4.60 5.22 2.04
CA GLY A 73 -4.04 6.48 2.55
C GLY A 73 -2.64 6.33 3.15
N ALA A 74 -2.38 5.23 3.87
CA ALA A 74 -1.05 4.95 4.42
C ALA A 74 -0.06 4.56 3.32
N THR A 75 -0.52 3.82 2.30
CA THR A 75 0.25 3.50 1.09
C THR A 75 0.64 4.76 0.31
N VAL A 76 -0.28 5.71 0.13
CA VAL A 76 0.00 7.00 -0.51
C VAL A 76 1.02 7.80 0.31
N ALA A 77 0.83 7.91 1.62
CA ALA A 77 1.77 8.62 2.50
C ALA A 77 3.18 8.01 2.43
N GLY A 78 3.27 6.67 2.52
CA GLY A 78 4.53 5.96 2.35
C GLY A 78 5.17 6.18 0.98
N SER A 79 4.37 6.18 -0.10
CA SER A 79 4.85 6.49 -1.45
C SER A 79 5.44 7.90 -1.55
N MET A 80 4.80 8.89 -0.92
CA MET A 80 5.28 10.28 -0.93
C MET A 80 6.60 10.41 -0.18
N VAL A 81 6.78 9.71 0.94
CA VAL A 81 8.07 9.62 1.63
C VAL A 81 9.13 9.00 0.73
N GLY A 82 8.80 7.92 0.01
CA GLY A 82 9.71 7.28 -0.94
C GLY A 82 10.08 8.18 -2.14
N TRP A 83 9.15 9.00 -2.63
CA TRP A 83 9.44 10.05 -3.62
C TRP A 83 10.38 11.12 -3.06
N GLY A 84 10.15 11.57 -1.83
CA GLY A 84 11.08 12.48 -1.14
C GLY A 84 12.49 11.89 -1.02
N ALA A 85 12.60 10.61 -0.67
CA ALA A 85 13.88 9.90 -0.61
C ALA A 85 14.54 9.75 -1.99
N THR A 86 13.74 9.54 -3.04
CA THR A 86 14.22 9.51 -4.44
C THR A 86 14.83 10.84 -4.84
N LEU A 87 14.11 11.94 -4.60
CA LEU A 87 14.59 13.29 -4.93
C LEU A 87 15.83 13.68 -4.14
N LEU A 88 15.87 13.34 -2.84
CA LEU A 88 17.05 13.55 -2.01
C LEU A 88 18.23 12.71 -2.50
N GLY A 89 18.00 11.43 -2.82
CA GLY A 89 19.01 10.53 -3.35
C GLY A 89 19.58 11.00 -4.68
N LEU A 90 18.73 11.44 -5.61
CA LEU A 90 19.15 12.00 -6.90
C LEU A 90 19.96 13.28 -6.71
N SER A 91 19.54 14.16 -5.78
CA SER A 91 20.26 15.40 -5.48
C SER A 91 21.65 15.13 -4.92
N LEU A 92 21.77 14.18 -3.98
CA LEU A 92 23.04 13.77 -3.39
C LEU A 92 23.94 13.09 -4.42
N ALA A 93 23.40 12.16 -5.21
CA ALA A 93 24.16 11.39 -6.18
C ALA A 93 24.76 12.26 -7.30
N ASN A 94 24.08 13.34 -7.69
CA ASN A 94 24.53 14.23 -8.78
C ASN A 94 25.16 15.55 -8.27
N SER A 95 25.36 15.70 -6.95
CA SER A 95 25.98 16.90 -6.36
C SER A 95 27.49 17.02 -6.59
N GLY A 96 28.16 15.92 -6.93
CA GLY A 96 29.63 15.82 -7.01
C GLY A 96 30.28 16.24 -8.34
N GLY A 97 29.55 16.88 -9.25
CA GLY A 97 30.08 17.38 -10.53
C GLY A 97 30.38 16.28 -11.58
N SER A 98 30.21 15.01 -11.24
CA SER A 98 30.14 13.90 -12.19
C SER A 98 28.76 13.28 -12.11
N ASP A 99 28.13 13.07 -13.26
CA ASP A 99 26.82 12.46 -13.33
C ASP A 99 26.89 11.05 -12.73
N ALA A 100 25.99 10.74 -11.81
CA ALA A 100 25.88 9.39 -11.29
C ALA A 100 25.54 8.42 -12.43
N PRO A 101 26.05 7.17 -12.39
CA PRO A 101 25.70 6.18 -13.40
C PRO A 101 24.18 6.08 -13.56
N ALA A 102 23.68 6.04 -14.79
CA ALA A 102 22.24 5.99 -15.07
C ALA A 102 21.52 4.85 -14.30
N ALA A 103 22.21 3.73 -14.09
CA ALA A 103 21.72 2.61 -13.29
C ALA A 103 21.40 3.00 -11.83
N VAL A 104 22.21 3.87 -11.21
CA VAL A 104 21.97 4.39 -9.85
C VAL A 104 20.72 5.28 -9.83
N ASN A 105 20.61 6.21 -10.79
CA ASN A 105 19.45 7.08 -10.90
C ASN A 105 18.17 6.28 -11.13
N ILE A 106 18.20 5.24 -11.97
CA ILE A 106 17.06 4.35 -12.21
C ILE A 106 16.72 3.54 -10.95
N ALA A 107 17.72 3.01 -10.25
CA ALA A 107 17.49 2.22 -9.03
C ALA A 107 16.78 3.00 -7.92
N LEU A 108 17.03 4.32 -7.83
CA LEU A 108 16.37 5.19 -6.85
C LEU A 108 14.84 5.25 -7.04
N PHE A 109 14.32 5.05 -8.26
CA PHE A 109 12.87 5.01 -8.51
C PHE A 109 12.16 3.78 -7.92
N VAL A 110 12.88 2.85 -7.30
CA VAL A 110 12.25 1.78 -6.52
C VAL A 110 11.77 2.28 -5.15
N LEU A 111 12.36 3.36 -4.62
CA LEU A 111 12.06 3.88 -3.28
C LEU A 111 10.60 4.27 -3.07
N PRO A 112 9.88 4.89 -4.02
CA PRO A 112 8.44 5.16 -3.88
C PRO A 112 7.62 3.88 -3.74
N VAL A 113 8.01 2.81 -4.45
CA VAL A 113 7.33 1.50 -4.38
C VAL A 113 7.59 0.83 -3.02
N VAL A 114 8.83 0.91 -2.53
CA VAL A 114 9.19 0.42 -1.19
C VAL A 114 8.44 1.20 -0.11
N GLY A 115 8.43 2.53 -0.18
CA GLY A 115 7.71 3.38 0.76
C GLY A 115 6.21 3.08 0.77
N ALA A 116 5.59 2.91 -0.40
CA ALA A 116 4.20 2.52 -0.53
C ALA A 116 3.90 1.15 0.12
N SER A 117 4.76 0.17 -0.10
CA SER A 117 4.64 -1.17 0.50
C SER A 117 4.77 -1.13 2.02
N VAL A 118 5.74 -0.39 2.55
CA VAL A 118 5.90 -0.17 4.00
C VAL A 118 4.66 0.50 4.59
N GLY A 119 4.12 1.53 3.94
CA GLY A 119 2.88 2.19 4.39
C GLY A 119 1.67 1.24 4.40
N PHE A 120 1.56 0.38 3.39
CA PHE A 120 0.52 -0.66 3.34
C PHE A 120 0.69 -1.67 4.49
N GLU A 121 1.89 -2.20 4.71
CA GLU A 121 2.12 -3.22 5.74
C GLU A 121 2.01 -2.67 7.17
N LEU A 122 2.45 -1.44 7.43
CA LEU A 122 2.26 -0.80 8.73
C LEU A 122 0.78 -0.61 9.06
N SER A 123 -0.01 -0.19 8.08
CA SER A 123 -1.47 -0.05 8.26
C SER A 123 -2.18 -1.40 8.36
N HIS A 124 -1.68 -2.42 7.67
CA HIS A 124 -2.16 -3.79 7.79
C HIS A 124 -1.90 -4.36 9.20
N ALA A 125 -0.68 -4.21 9.71
CA ALA A 125 -0.31 -4.67 11.05
C ALA A 125 -1.15 -3.98 12.13
N ASN A 126 -1.36 -2.66 12.01
CA ASN A 126 -2.24 -1.93 12.93
C ASN A 126 -3.69 -2.43 12.86
N ALA A 127 -4.21 -2.73 11.66
CA ALA A 127 -5.55 -3.30 11.52
C ALA A 127 -5.66 -4.68 12.21
N LEU A 128 -4.66 -5.56 12.07
CA LEU A 128 -4.63 -6.84 12.76
C LEU A 128 -4.54 -6.69 14.28
N GLN A 129 -3.75 -5.72 14.76
CA GLN A 129 -3.66 -5.41 16.19
C GLN A 129 -5.00 -4.91 16.73
N GLN A 130 -5.71 -4.06 15.99
CA GLN A 130 -7.04 -3.58 16.38
C GLN A 130 -8.08 -4.70 16.41
N GLU A 131 -7.99 -5.70 15.53
CA GLU A 131 -8.88 -6.86 15.56
C GLU A 131 -8.56 -7.81 16.72
N ALA A 132 -7.28 -7.98 17.04
CA ALA A 132 -6.88 -8.76 18.21
C ALA A 132 -7.24 -8.04 19.53
N ALA A 133 -7.18 -6.71 19.53
CA ALA A 133 -7.49 -5.85 20.67
C ALA A 133 -8.97 -5.49 20.78
N ALA A 134 -9.76 -5.71 19.72
CA ALA A 134 -11.21 -5.61 19.79
C ALA A 134 -11.64 -6.59 20.89
N PRO A 135 -12.18 -6.10 22.03
CA PRO A 135 -12.83 -6.99 22.97
C PRO A 135 -13.83 -7.76 22.12
N GLN A 136 -13.86 -9.09 22.22
CA GLN A 136 -15.06 -9.84 21.85
C GLN A 136 -16.19 -9.00 22.39
N ALA A 137 -16.93 -8.35 21.49
CA ALA A 137 -18.00 -7.44 21.89
C ALA A 137 -18.75 -8.26 22.92
N HIS A 138 -18.86 -7.73 24.14
CA HIS A 138 -19.80 -8.26 25.09
C HIS A 138 -21.15 -8.05 24.43
N THR A 139 -21.52 -8.96 23.51
CA THR A 139 -22.90 -9.36 23.35
C THR A 139 -23.33 -9.63 24.78
N PRO A 140 -24.33 -8.90 25.31
CA PRO A 140 -25.04 -9.37 26.49
C PRO A 140 -25.64 -10.71 26.07
N GLY A 141 -24.83 -11.75 26.24
CA GLY A 141 -24.95 -13.02 25.58
C GLY A 141 -24.88 -14.02 26.69
N VAL A 142 -26.01 -14.66 26.93
CA VAL A 142 -26.18 -15.66 27.97
C VAL A 142 -25.04 -16.67 27.87
N ARG A 143 -24.14 -16.66 28.85
CA ARG A 143 -22.99 -17.56 28.86
C ARG A 143 -23.43 -18.86 29.53
N LEU A 144 -23.78 -19.86 28.73
CA LEU A 144 -24.10 -21.21 29.21
C LEU A 144 -22.84 -22.08 29.19
N LEU A 145 -22.44 -22.57 30.35
CA LEU A 145 -21.36 -23.54 30.52
C LEU A 145 -21.97 -24.92 30.81
N PRO A 146 -21.68 -25.96 30.00
CA PRO A 146 -22.05 -27.32 30.37
C PRO A 146 -21.25 -27.77 31.59
N VAL A 147 -21.94 -28.28 32.60
CA VAL A 147 -21.34 -28.80 33.83
C VAL A 147 -21.86 -30.21 34.06
N ALA A 148 -20.93 -31.16 34.22
CA ALA A 148 -21.23 -32.47 34.75
C ALA A 148 -21.11 -32.42 36.27
N THR A 149 -22.19 -32.75 36.99
CA THR A 149 -22.22 -32.81 38.46
C THR A 149 -22.71 -34.18 38.91
N TYR A 150 -22.42 -34.54 40.16
CA TYR A 150 -23.03 -35.69 40.81
C TYR A 150 -24.07 -35.20 41.83
N SER A 151 -25.12 -35.98 42.05
CA SER A 151 -26.14 -35.73 43.09
C SER A 151 -26.53 -37.05 43.76
N ASP A 152 -27.30 -37.00 44.84
CA ASP A 152 -27.80 -38.19 45.54
C ASP A 152 -28.68 -39.10 44.66
N LYS A 153 -29.11 -38.60 43.49
CA LYS A 153 -29.85 -39.34 42.47
C LYS A 153 -28.99 -39.82 41.29
N GLY A 154 -27.66 -39.64 41.36
CA GLY A 154 -26.69 -40.04 40.33
C GLY A 154 -26.06 -38.88 39.56
N PRO A 155 -25.27 -39.20 38.50
CA PRO A 155 -24.58 -38.22 37.67
C PRO A 155 -25.56 -37.46 36.77
N ARG A 156 -25.37 -36.15 36.64
CA ARG A 156 -26.22 -35.27 35.83
C ARG A 156 -25.38 -34.28 35.01
N LEU A 157 -25.84 -34.01 33.79
CA LEU A 157 -25.35 -32.93 32.94
C LEU A 157 -26.31 -31.74 33.05
N ALA A 158 -25.77 -30.57 33.36
CA ALA A 158 -26.52 -29.33 33.51
C ALA A 158 -25.86 -28.19 32.73
N LEU A 159 -26.55 -27.06 32.61
CA LEU A 159 -26.02 -25.82 32.03
C LEU A 159 -26.01 -24.76 33.13
N LEU A 160 -24.85 -24.13 33.34
CA LEU A 160 -24.66 -23.03 34.27
C LEU A 160 -24.60 -21.73 33.49
N GLY A 161 -25.56 -20.83 33.73
CA GLY A 161 -25.70 -19.58 33.01
C GLY A 161 -25.26 -18.37 33.83
N SER A 162 -24.61 -17.40 33.20
CA SER A 162 -24.59 -16.00 33.68
C SER A 162 -25.34 -15.12 32.68
N PHE A 163 -26.24 -14.29 33.17
CA PHE A 163 -27.11 -13.39 32.41
C PHE A 163 -26.71 -11.94 32.63
#